data_AF-A0A6N7WH27-F1
#
_entry.id   AF-A0A6N7WH27-F1
#
_cell.length_a   1.000
_cell.length_b   1.000
_cell.length_c   1.000
_cell.angle_alpha   90.00
_cell.angle_beta   90.00
_cell.angle_gamma   90.00
#
_symmetry.space_group_name_H-M   'P 1'
#
loop_
_entity.id
_entity.type
_entity.pdbx_description
1 polymer ?
#
loop_
_entity_poly.entity_id
_entity_poly.type
_entity_poly.pdbx_seq_one_letter_code
_entity_poly.pdbx_strand_id
1 'polypeptide(L)'
;MNRYTFCFTKKELKEFSIRAVLEQYRRRGRVWVILLLLCVLEAFISPAFSVVILFLFAAALGVDMFRTCRFLEKEHFLEKRILWVEDGLLKSSACGAGEIPCSRINIIVKSKNLLMLGYSQSKRQIVWYPLPLRVFENAGELERFRELFGKPENPAAGWSAGMGRQPQTGAVFSFTFPVDEEKWISIYKNALMTINSGTLGFPQNMKTFLGVYGVVFVVAGLFWFFRSGDHTPVFPAALFLMLVFLMLFRWKSDPEKTIRKQVRNGTLQNDIYGVWELHLMEEGVIQIMAGRSRSFLKWEEFGWLVETDEEFFLFKKNKVQFIPILKEGIQSYQQAEAMCRFCESRGIAGLPSKRMKYLPGWFFYVGLAFVLLAMFAVGIWSGFARDRQRAEAQKEAAAYADNEWTEAFDPADYPDYVPLDGQVETLRSLGFSITDQLADRVRGVMEDDMTRVYVEGYPYTWLLTELGVPSRDENGRVSGYPEEVFWFDFEGWDISNDYTEVLEGMLALAGDSPLEDVTEISEDTENMDWEAGSGSITVKLLWKGRSCSWDMDVEYDWIDPDILGVFNGLLEQTDAAERFYVIGDNGQGALVFYRTAEWAQAFEKATGLMPEAPVV
;
A
#
# COMPACT_ATOMS: atom_id res chain seq x y z
N MET A 1 31.86 -28.84 -35.78
CA MET A 1 31.11 -28.51 -34.55
C MET A 1 31.09 -27.00 -34.41
N ASN A 2 29.90 -26.39 -34.35
CA ASN A 2 29.76 -24.93 -34.36
C ASN A 2 29.98 -24.38 -32.95
N ARG A 3 30.93 -23.45 -32.82
CA ARG A 3 31.13 -22.65 -31.61
C ARG A 3 30.41 -21.33 -31.77
N TYR A 4 29.33 -21.14 -31.01
CA TYR A 4 28.52 -19.93 -31.09
C TYR A 4 29.14 -18.84 -30.24
N THR A 5 29.68 -17.82 -30.90
CA THR A 5 30.32 -16.67 -30.25
C THR A 5 29.41 -15.46 -30.34
N PHE A 6 29.10 -14.82 -29.21
CA PHE A 6 28.17 -13.69 -29.18
C PHE A 6 28.40 -12.75 -27.99
N CYS A 7 27.85 -11.55 -28.09
CA CYS A 7 27.68 -10.61 -26.98
C CYS A 7 26.19 -10.30 -26.85
N PHE A 8 25.67 -10.26 -25.64
CA PHE A 8 24.29 -9.82 -25.44
C PHE A 8 24.16 -8.31 -25.70
N THR A 9 23.13 -7.93 -26.44
CA THR A 9 22.68 -6.54 -26.46
C THR A 9 21.93 -6.22 -25.15
N LYS A 10 21.87 -4.94 -24.76
CA LYS A 10 21.05 -4.52 -23.60
C LYS A 10 19.58 -4.93 -23.75
N LYS A 11 19.06 -4.97 -24.98
CA LYS A 11 17.68 -5.39 -25.27
C LYS A 11 17.47 -6.88 -25.04
N GLU A 12 18.38 -7.72 -25.54
CA GLU A 12 18.37 -9.16 -25.29
C GLU A 12 18.52 -9.47 -23.79
N LEU A 13 19.38 -8.74 -23.07
CA LEU A 13 19.57 -8.94 -21.63
C LEU A 13 18.31 -8.59 -20.82
N LYS A 14 17.62 -7.51 -21.17
CA LYS A 14 16.31 -7.16 -20.58
C LYS A 14 15.26 -8.23 -20.88
N GLU A 15 15.17 -8.68 -22.12
CA GLU A 15 14.24 -9.74 -22.53
C GLU A 15 14.49 -11.04 -21.73
N PHE A 16 15.76 -11.44 -21.59
CA PHE A 16 16.15 -12.59 -20.79
C PHE A 16 15.74 -12.43 -19.32
N SER A 17 16.02 -11.27 -18.72
CA SER A 17 15.69 -10.98 -17.31
C SER A 17 14.19 -11.09 -17.05
N ILE A 18 13.36 -10.52 -17.92
CA ILE A 18 11.90 -10.59 -17.83
C ILE A 18 11.43 -12.05 -17.94
N ARG A 19 11.89 -12.78 -18.97
CA ARG A 19 11.47 -14.17 -19.21
C ARG A 19 11.90 -15.11 -18.09
N ALA A 20 13.13 -14.96 -17.58
CA ALA A 20 13.65 -15.77 -16.49
C ALA A 20 12.83 -15.57 -15.19
N VAL A 21 12.53 -14.31 -14.83
CA VAL A 21 11.71 -13.99 -13.66
C VAL A 21 10.28 -14.53 -13.82
N LEU A 22 9.65 -14.32 -14.97
CA LEU A 22 8.29 -14.82 -15.23
C LEU A 22 8.21 -16.34 -15.11
N GLU A 23 9.17 -17.07 -15.69
CA GLU A 23 9.20 -18.53 -15.62
C GLU A 23 9.45 -19.03 -14.19
N GLN A 24 10.25 -18.30 -13.41
CA GLN A 24 10.45 -18.60 -11.99
C GLN A 24 9.17 -18.37 -11.17
N TYR A 25 8.41 -17.30 -11.42
CA TYR A 25 7.15 -17.00 -10.75
C TYR A 25 6.02 -17.95 -11.15
N ARG A 26 5.98 -18.39 -12.42
CA ARG A 26 5.02 -19.38 -12.91
C ARG A 26 5.07 -20.68 -12.10
N ARG A 27 6.26 -21.08 -11.65
CA ARG A 27 6.46 -22.30 -10.84
C ARG A 27 6.19 -22.12 -9.34
N ARG A 28 5.94 -20.88 -8.89
CA ARG A 28 5.56 -20.56 -7.51
C ARG A 28 4.05 -20.51 -7.36
N GLY A 29 3.35 -21.61 -7.64
CA GLY A 29 1.87 -21.69 -7.58
C GLY A 29 1.25 -21.14 -6.28
N ARG A 30 1.92 -21.30 -5.13
CA ARG A 30 1.47 -20.74 -3.85
C ARG A 30 1.37 -19.21 -3.84
N VAL A 31 2.24 -18.49 -4.56
CA VAL A 31 2.19 -17.03 -4.63
C VAL A 31 0.90 -16.60 -5.33
N TRP A 32 0.53 -17.29 -6.41
CA TRP A 32 -0.72 -17.01 -7.13
C TRP A 32 -1.96 -17.36 -6.32
N VAL A 33 -1.94 -18.47 -5.56
CA VAL A 33 -3.04 -18.82 -4.65
C VAL A 33 -3.19 -17.79 -3.54
N ILE A 34 -2.10 -17.33 -2.92
CA ILE A 34 -2.15 -16.28 -1.89
C ILE A 34 -2.65 -14.97 -2.48
N LEU A 35 -2.15 -14.57 -3.65
CA LEU A 35 -2.61 -13.36 -4.34
C LEU A 35 -4.11 -13.44 -4.63
N LEU A 36 -4.59 -14.58 -5.13
CA LEU A 36 -6.00 -14.82 -5.41
C LEU A 36 -6.85 -14.78 -4.13
N LEU A 37 -6.39 -15.40 -3.03
CA LEU A 37 -7.07 -15.34 -1.74
C LEU A 37 -7.12 -13.91 -1.20
N LEU A 38 -6.04 -13.13 -1.32
CA LEU A 38 -6.02 -11.72 -0.92
C LEU A 38 -6.99 -10.90 -1.76
N CYS A 39 -6.98 -11.05 -3.10
CA CYS A 39 -7.92 -10.36 -3.97
C CYS A 39 -9.38 -10.77 -3.69
N VAL A 40 -9.66 -12.05 -3.41
CA VAL A 40 -11.03 -12.52 -3.09
C VAL A 40 -11.48 -11.98 -1.74
N LEU A 41 -10.65 -12.10 -0.70
CA LEU A 41 -10.97 -11.61 0.65
C LEU A 41 -11.24 -10.11 0.66
N GLU A 42 -10.47 -9.34 -0.12
CA GLU A 42 -10.61 -7.89 -0.20
C GLU A 42 -11.70 -7.44 -1.19
N ALA A 43 -12.04 -8.23 -2.20
CA ALA A 43 -13.22 -7.96 -3.05
C ALA A 43 -14.53 -8.00 -2.25
N PHE A 44 -14.57 -8.69 -1.10
CA PHE A 44 -15.69 -8.64 -0.16
C PHE A 44 -15.69 -7.38 0.73
N ILE A 45 -14.58 -6.63 0.81
CA ILE A 45 -14.43 -5.43 1.65
C ILE A 45 -14.50 -4.16 0.80
N SER A 46 -13.75 -4.08 -0.31
CA SER A 46 -13.82 -2.98 -1.28
C SER A 46 -13.11 -3.36 -2.61
N PRO A 47 -13.76 -3.23 -3.77
CA PRO A 47 -13.14 -3.51 -5.09
C PRO A 47 -11.91 -2.66 -5.40
N ALA A 48 -11.84 -1.42 -4.89
CA ALA A 48 -10.74 -0.49 -5.15
C ALA A 48 -9.39 -0.97 -4.58
N PHE A 49 -9.39 -1.62 -3.42
CA PHE A 49 -8.18 -2.12 -2.77
C PHE A 49 -7.58 -3.34 -3.48
N SER A 50 -8.40 -4.15 -4.14
CA SER A 50 -7.93 -5.28 -4.94
C SER A 50 -7.08 -4.81 -6.13
N VAL A 51 -7.41 -3.67 -6.74
CA VAL A 51 -6.62 -3.03 -7.81
C VAL A 51 -5.26 -2.57 -7.27
N VAL A 52 -5.22 -2.01 -6.06
CA VAL A 52 -3.98 -1.58 -5.39
C VAL A 52 -3.05 -2.77 -5.12
N ILE A 53 -3.57 -3.90 -4.64
CA ILE A 53 -2.77 -5.11 -4.39
C ILE A 53 -2.16 -5.65 -5.69
N LEU A 54 -2.94 -5.69 -6.77
CA LEU A 54 -2.44 -6.09 -8.09
C LEU A 54 -1.35 -5.14 -8.61
N PHE A 55 -1.52 -3.83 -8.40
CA PHE A 55 -0.50 -2.85 -8.75
C PHE A 55 0.79 -3.03 -7.93
N LEU A 56 0.69 -3.23 -6.61
CA LEU A 56 1.83 -3.50 -5.74
C LEU A 56 2.56 -4.79 -6.14
N PHE A 57 1.82 -5.84 -6.51
CA PHE A 57 2.42 -7.08 -7.00
C PHE A 57 3.12 -6.88 -8.35
N ALA A 58 2.51 -6.14 -9.29
CA ALA A 58 3.13 -5.78 -10.56
C ALA A 58 4.39 -4.94 -10.37
N ALA A 59 4.37 -4.00 -9.42
CA ALA A 59 5.54 -3.20 -9.03
C ALA A 59 6.65 -4.07 -8.45
N ALA A 60 6.33 -5.01 -7.54
CA ALA A 60 7.30 -5.95 -6.98
C ALA A 60 7.94 -6.84 -8.07
N LEU A 61 7.14 -7.32 -9.02
CA LEU A 61 7.64 -8.05 -10.20
C LEU A 61 8.58 -7.17 -11.04
N GLY A 62 8.20 -5.91 -11.30
CA GLY A 62 9.04 -4.95 -12.02
C GLY A 62 10.39 -4.71 -11.34
N VAL A 63 10.39 -4.59 -10.01
CA VAL A 63 11.61 -4.44 -9.20
C VAL A 63 12.50 -5.69 -9.32
N ASP A 64 11.92 -6.89 -9.24
CA ASP A 64 12.68 -8.14 -9.38
C ASP A 64 13.28 -8.30 -10.78
N MET A 65 12.53 -7.91 -11.83
CA MET A 65 13.03 -7.88 -13.21
C MET A 65 14.19 -6.90 -13.37
N PHE A 66 14.05 -5.69 -12.83
CA PHE A 66 15.10 -4.67 -12.88
C PHE A 66 16.36 -5.11 -12.11
N ARG A 67 16.18 -5.66 -10.90
CA ARG A 67 17.27 -6.17 -10.07
C ARG A 67 18.01 -7.30 -10.77
N THR A 68 17.27 -8.22 -11.39
CA THR A 68 17.86 -9.33 -12.17
C THR A 68 18.67 -8.79 -13.35
N CYS A 69 18.14 -7.83 -14.10
CA CYS A 69 18.85 -7.22 -15.21
C CYS A 69 20.15 -6.54 -14.76
N ARG A 70 20.10 -5.74 -13.68
CA ARG A 70 21.28 -5.08 -13.10
C ARG A 70 22.31 -6.07 -12.57
N PHE A 71 21.86 -7.19 -11.99
CA PHE A 71 22.75 -8.26 -11.55
C PHE A 71 23.49 -8.88 -12.74
N LEU A 72 22.77 -9.23 -13.80
CA LEU A 72 23.38 -9.83 -14.99
C LEU A 72 24.34 -8.87 -15.71
N GLU A 73 24.03 -7.56 -15.73
CA GLU A 73 24.97 -6.54 -16.23
C GLU A 73 26.28 -6.54 -15.44
N LYS A 74 26.22 -6.66 -14.10
CA LYS A 74 27.40 -6.74 -13.22
C LYS A 74 28.16 -8.05 -13.36
N GLU A 75 27.48 -9.14 -13.66
CA GLU A 75 28.10 -10.45 -13.94
C GLU A 75 28.60 -10.55 -15.39
N HIS A 76 28.95 -9.41 -16.02
CA HIS A 76 29.60 -9.35 -17.33
C HIS A 76 28.84 -10.10 -18.44
N PHE A 77 27.50 -10.11 -18.41
CA PHE A 77 26.70 -10.73 -19.49
C PHE A 77 26.80 -9.96 -20.81
N LEU A 78 27.21 -8.70 -20.80
CA LEU A 78 27.40 -7.91 -22.03
C LEU A 78 28.74 -8.20 -22.73
N GLU A 79 29.64 -8.93 -22.08
CA GLU A 79 30.93 -9.31 -22.66
C GLU A 79 30.81 -10.50 -23.62
N LYS A 80 31.91 -10.79 -24.34
CA LYS A 80 31.98 -11.87 -25.32
C LYS A 80 31.82 -13.24 -24.65
N ARG A 81 30.88 -14.04 -25.15
CA ARG A 81 30.58 -15.39 -24.68
C ARG A 81 30.71 -16.38 -25.83
N ILE A 82 31.14 -17.59 -25.49
CA ILE A 82 31.24 -18.71 -26.42
C ILE A 82 30.48 -19.88 -25.81
N LEU A 83 29.58 -20.47 -26.59
CA LEU A 83 28.81 -21.63 -26.19
C LEU A 83 28.84 -22.67 -27.32
N TRP A 84 29.08 -23.92 -26.98
CA TRP A 84 29.13 -25.02 -27.94
C TRP A 84 28.74 -26.33 -27.29
N VAL A 85 28.42 -27.32 -28.12
CA VAL A 85 28.17 -28.69 -27.68
C VAL A 85 29.32 -29.55 -28.19
N GLU A 86 29.90 -30.35 -27.30
CA GLU A 86 31.02 -31.26 -27.56
C GLU A 86 30.84 -32.52 -26.73
N ASP A 87 30.91 -33.70 -27.35
CA ASP A 87 30.78 -35.00 -26.68
C ASP A 87 29.51 -35.15 -25.80
N GLY A 88 28.40 -34.56 -26.23
CA GLY A 88 27.13 -34.56 -25.47
C GLY A 88 27.13 -33.62 -24.26
N LEU A 89 28.16 -32.80 -24.07
CA LEU A 89 28.27 -31.76 -23.06
C LEU A 89 28.03 -30.38 -23.68
N LEU A 90 27.17 -29.59 -23.05
CA LEU A 90 27.02 -28.17 -23.29
C LEU A 90 28.13 -27.44 -22.53
N LYS A 91 29.01 -26.76 -23.28
CA LYS A 91 30.15 -26.01 -22.75
C LYS A 91 29.92 -24.52 -22.94
N SER A 92 30.23 -23.72 -21.92
CA SER A 92 30.10 -22.26 -21.91
C SER A 92 31.39 -21.63 -21.40
N SER A 93 31.88 -20.58 -22.07
CA SER A 93 33.09 -19.85 -21.69
C SER A 93 32.84 -18.67 -20.73
N ALA A 94 31.59 -18.42 -20.34
CA ALA A 94 31.22 -17.18 -19.65
C ALA A 94 30.97 -17.38 -18.14
N CYS A 95 31.53 -16.49 -17.31
CA CYS A 95 31.51 -16.57 -15.83
C CYS A 95 32.09 -17.89 -15.29
N GLY A 96 33.26 -18.26 -15.81
CA GLY A 96 33.88 -19.56 -15.60
C GLY A 96 33.52 -20.54 -16.72
N ALA A 97 34.47 -21.41 -17.11
CA ALA A 97 34.18 -22.42 -18.13
C ALA A 97 33.30 -23.51 -17.52
N GLY A 98 32.01 -23.52 -17.87
CA GLY A 98 31.02 -24.45 -17.33
C GLY A 98 30.68 -25.56 -18.31
N GLU A 99 30.64 -26.81 -17.83
CA GLU A 99 30.26 -27.99 -18.62
C GLU A 99 29.05 -28.69 -17.95
N ILE A 100 28.02 -28.96 -18.74
CA ILE A 100 26.81 -29.66 -18.29
C ILE A 100 26.33 -30.67 -19.35
N PRO A 101 25.92 -31.88 -18.98
CA PRO A 101 25.35 -32.84 -19.93
C PRO A 101 24.10 -32.30 -20.63
N CYS A 102 24.00 -32.46 -21.95
CA CYS A 102 22.84 -32.01 -22.73
C CYS A 102 21.54 -32.70 -22.30
N SER A 103 21.62 -33.94 -21.78
CA SER A 103 20.49 -34.68 -21.20
C SER A 103 19.89 -34.02 -19.96
N ARG A 104 20.65 -33.16 -19.26
CA ARG A 104 20.19 -32.44 -18.07
C ARG A 104 19.38 -31.18 -18.43
N ILE A 105 19.56 -30.65 -19.64
CA ILE A 105 18.75 -29.55 -20.16
C ILE A 105 17.35 -30.09 -20.48
N ASN A 106 16.38 -29.76 -19.64
CA ASN A 106 15.01 -30.26 -19.71
C ASN A 106 13.96 -29.15 -19.89
N ILE A 107 14.38 -27.88 -19.87
CA ILE A 107 13.50 -26.73 -20.08
C ILE A 107 14.05 -25.96 -21.27
N ILE A 108 13.29 -25.84 -22.35
CA ILE A 108 13.69 -25.08 -23.53
C ILE A 108 12.61 -24.04 -23.80
N VAL A 109 12.99 -22.77 -23.73
CA VAL A 109 12.08 -21.64 -23.96
C VAL A 109 12.61 -20.81 -25.11
N LYS A 110 11.79 -20.59 -26.14
CA LYS A 110 12.09 -19.69 -27.25
C LYS A 110 11.33 -18.39 -27.06
N SER A 111 12.02 -17.26 -27.14
CA SER A 111 11.44 -15.92 -27.12
C SER A 111 11.58 -15.25 -28.49
N LYS A 112 11.37 -13.92 -28.57
CA LYS A 112 11.48 -13.18 -29.84
C LYS A 112 12.92 -13.15 -30.34
N ASN A 113 13.88 -12.94 -29.43
CA ASN A 113 15.30 -12.82 -29.79
C ASN A 113 16.20 -13.87 -29.13
N LEU A 114 15.67 -14.75 -28.25
CA LEU A 114 16.49 -15.68 -27.47
C LEU A 114 16.00 -17.13 -27.55
N LEU A 115 16.96 -18.05 -27.48
CA LEU A 115 16.78 -19.42 -27.06
C LEU A 115 17.30 -19.56 -25.63
N MET A 116 16.48 -20.01 -24.71
CA MET A 116 16.83 -20.22 -23.31
C MET A 116 16.85 -21.71 -23.01
N LEU A 117 18.04 -22.23 -22.71
CA LEU A 117 18.25 -23.63 -22.31
C LEU A 117 18.34 -23.69 -20.79
N GLY A 118 17.39 -24.35 -20.16
CA GLY A 118 17.25 -24.41 -18.71
C GLY A 118 17.35 -25.82 -18.16
N TYR A 119 17.86 -25.92 -16.94
CA TYR A 119 17.76 -27.13 -16.13
C TYR A 119 17.35 -26.78 -14.70
N SER A 120 16.62 -27.69 -14.06
CA SER A 120 16.19 -27.53 -12.67
C SER A 120 17.31 -27.91 -11.70
N GLN A 121 17.78 -26.95 -10.90
CA GLN A 121 18.67 -27.20 -9.76
C GLN A 121 17.94 -27.76 -8.53
N SER A 122 16.64 -27.49 -8.47
CA SER A 122 15.70 -27.98 -7.47
C SER A 122 14.28 -27.80 -8.02
N LYS A 123 13.25 -28.16 -7.25
CA LYS A 123 11.84 -28.07 -7.69
C LYS A 123 11.44 -26.66 -8.17
N ARG A 124 12.08 -25.60 -7.66
CA ARG A 124 11.71 -24.19 -7.93
C ARG A 124 12.87 -23.30 -8.38
N GLN A 125 14.08 -23.83 -8.55
CA GLN A 125 15.22 -23.06 -9.11
C GLN A 125 15.61 -23.61 -10.47
N ILE A 126 15.72 -22.70 -11.44
CA ILE A 126 16.17 -22.99 -12.80
C ILE A 126 17.45 -22.21 -13.04
N VAL A 127 18.44 -22.88 -13.64
CA VAL A 127 19.62 -22.22 -14.21
C VAL A 127 19.46 -22.18 -15.71
N TRP A 128 19.84 -21.04 -16.30
CA TRP A 128 19.64 -20.77 -17.72
C TRP A 128 20.97 -20.56 -18.45
N TYR A 129 21.07 -21.15 -19.64
CA TYR A 129 22.03 -20.84 -20.69
C TYR A 129 21.29 -20.15 -21.85
N PRO A 130 21.20 -18.81 -21.84
CA PRO A 130 20.58 -18.07 -22.92
C PRO A 130 21.52 -17.95 -24.13
N LEU A 131 20.94 -18.00 -25.34
CA LEU A 131 21.60 -17.75 -26.62
C LEU A 131 20.75 -16.79 -27.47
N PRO A 132 21.33 -15.74 -28.08
CA PRO A 132 20.63 -14.93 -29.06
C PRO A 132 20.29 -15.75 -30.32
N LEU A 133 19.06 -15.65 -30.83
CA LEU A 133 18.63 -16.40 -32.02
C LEU A 133 19.43 -16.00 -33.28
N ARG A 134 19.98 -14.79 -33.31
CA ARG A 134 20.83 -14.27 -34.40
C ARG A 134 22.17 -15.00 -34.56
N VAL A 135 22.55 -15.87 -33.63
CA VAL A 135 23.79 -16.67 -33.75
C VAL A 135 23.62 -17.88 -34.66
N PHE A 136 22.37 -18.26 -34.96
CA PHE A 136 22.05 -19.35 -35.87
C PHE A 136 21.83 -18.76 -37.28
N GLU A 137 22.41 -19.40 -38.29
CA GLU A 137 22.31 -18.98 -39.68
C GLU A 137 20.89 -19.11 -40.23
N ASN A 138 20.18 -20.16 -39.82
CA ASN A 138 18.81 -20.42 -40.27
C ASN A 138 18.01 -21.23 -39.25
N ALA A 139 16.70 -21.32 -39.48
CA ALA A 139 15.79 -22.08 -38.63
C ALA A 139 16.14 -23.58 -38.57
N GLY A 140 16.71 -24.15 -39.63
CA GLY A 140 17.13 -25.56 -39.66
C GLY A 140 18.32 -25.85 -38.74
N GLU A 141 19.28 -24.94 -38.65
CA GLU A 141 20.39 -25.03 -37.70
C GLU A 141 19.90 -24.93 -36.26
N LEU A 142 18.98 -24.00 -35.99
CA LEU A 142 18.34 -23.85 -34.68
C LEU A 142 17.64 -25.15 -34.25
N GLU A 143 16.84 -25.78 -35.12
CA GLU A 143 16.15 -27.02 -34.77
C GLU A 143 17.13 -28.19 -34.56
N ARG A 144 18.15 -28.35 -35.43
CA ARG A 144 19.22 -29.34 -35.20
C ARG A 144 19.94 -29.15 -33.88
N PHE A 145 20.18 -27.90 -33.48
CA PHE A 145 20.78 -27.59 -32.20
C PHE A 145 19.85 -27.94 -31.04
N ARG A 146 18.54 -27.68 -31.16
CA ARG A 146 17.53 -28.04 -30.15
C ARG A 146 17.40 -29.54 -29.96
N GLU A 147 17.52 -30.34 -31.02
CA GLU A 147 17.45 -31.81 -30.99
C GLU A 147 18.59 -32.48 -30.19
N LEU A 148 19.64 -31.73 -29.84
CA LEU A 148 20.72 -32.20 -28.97
C LEU A 148 20.31 -32.31 -27.49
N PHE A 149 19.23 -31.65 -27.10
CA PHE A 149 18.78 -31.53 -25.71
C PHE A 149 17.50 -32.36 -25.46
N GLY A 150 17.27 -32.80 -24.22
CA GLY A 150 16.03 -33.49 -23.84
C GLY A 150 15.90 -34.96 -24.25
N LYS A 151 16.92 -35.57 -24.86
CA LYS A 151 16.95 -37.03 -25.13
C LYS A 151 17.43 -37.79 -23.88
N PRO A 152 16.66 -38.76 -23.34
CA PRO A 152 17.05 -39.54 -22.16
C PRO A 152 18.19 -40.55 -22.45
N GLU A 153 18.54 -40.77 -23.72
CA GLU A 153 19.60 -41.67 -24.14
C GLU A 153 20.98 -41.00 -24.10
N ASN A 154 21.48 -40.77 -22.88
CA ASN A 154 22.83 -41.22 -22.51
C ASN A 154 23.06 -41.03 -21.01
N PRO A 155 22.57 -41.97 -20.16
CA PRO A 155 22.81 -41.91 -18.72
C PRO A 155 24.27 -42.17 -18.32
N ALA A 156 25.17 -42.50 -19.26
CA ALA A 156 26.53 -42.94 -18.96
C ALA A 156 27.65 -42.36 -19.83
N ALA A 157 27.38 -41.58 -20.89
CA ALA A 157 28.45 -41.18 -21.82
C ALA A 157 29.22 -39.90 -21.42
N GLY A 158 28.58 -38.92 -20.77
CA GLY A 158 29.19 -37.60 -20.59
C GLY A 158 30.35 -37.55 -19.60
N TRP A 159 30.41 -38.50 -18.66
CA TRP A 159 31.46 -38.58 -17.64
C TRP A 159 31.96 -40.02 -17.41
N SER A 160 31.14 -41.04 -17.66
CA SER A 160 31.49 -42.45 -17.38
C SER A 160 32.18 -43.20 -18.54
N ALA A 161 32.06 -42.74 -19.79
CA ALA A 161 32.48 -43.53 -20.96
C ALA A 161 33.80 -43.09 -21.64
N GLY A 162 34.47 -42.02 -21.19
CA GLY A 162 35.67 -41.51 -21.89
C GLY A 162 36.71 -40.74 -21.07
N MET A 163 36.35 -40.20 -19.90
CA MET A 163 37.31 -39.68 -18.92
C MET A 163 37.24 -40.50 -17.64
N GLY A 164 37.67 -41.76 -17.73
CA GLY A 164 38.01 -42.48 -16.51
C GLY A 164 39.13 -41.73 -15.81
N ARG A 165 38.94 -41.38 -14.53
CA ARG A 165 39.98 -41.23 -13.49
C ARG A 165 41.38 -40.80 -14.01
N GLN A 166 41.47 -39.82 -14.91
CA GLN A 166 42.76 -39.27 -15.27
C GLN A 166 43.02 -38.21 -14.19
N PRO A 167 44.08 -38.36 -13.37
CA PRO A 167 44.48 -37.29 -12.47
C PRO A 167 44.60 -36.03 -13.32
N GLN A 168 43.93 -34.95 -12.91
CA GLN A 168 44.05 -33.68 -13.63
C GLN A 168 45.52 -33.26 -13.56
N THR A 169 46.25 -33.53 -14.63
CA THR A 169 47.68 -33.26 -14.76
C THR A 169 47.88 -31.76 -14.60
N GLY A 170 48.42 -31.33 -13.46
CA GLY A 170 48.66 -29.92 -13.13
C GLY A 170 47.89 -29.37 -11.94
N ALA A 171 47.03 -30.15 -11.26
CA ALA A 171 46.41 -29.69 -10.00
C ALA A 171 47.44 -29.57 -8.88
N VAL A 172 47.57 -28.38 -8.29
CA VAL A 172 48.44 -28.10 -7.14
C VAL A 172 47.85 -28.74 -5.88
N PHE A 173 46.53 -28.62 -5.71
CA PHE A 173 45.78 -29.32 -4.66
C PHE A 173 44.53 -29.98 -5.26
N SER A 174 44.17 -31.15 -4.73
CA SER A 174 42.96 -31.89 -5.12
C SER A 174 42.26 -32.41 -3.87
N PHE A 175 40.98 -32.12 -3.75
CA PHE A 175 40.13 -32.52 -2.64
C PHE A 175 38.92 -33.27 -3.17
N THR A 176 38.56 -34.36 -2.51
CA THR A 176 37.39 -35.16 -2.85
C THR A 176 36.63 -35.48 -1.58
N PHE A 177 35.34 -35.18 -1.55
CA PHE A 177 34.51 -35.40 -0.37
C PHE A 177 33.04 -35.68 -0.73
N PRO A 178 32.36 -36.59 -0.01
CA PRO A 178 30.94 -36.80 -0.20
C PRO A 178 30.12 -35.68 0.43
N VAL A 179 29.05 -35.27 -0.25
CA VAL A 179 28.06 -34.30 0.23
C VAL A 179 26.68 -34.91 0.14
N ASP A 180 26.04 -35.13 1.28
CA ASP A 180 24.64 -35.51 1.40
C ASP A 180 23.77 -34.29 1.78
N GLU A 181 22.48 -34.53 2.06
CA GLU A 181 21.55 -33.47 2.43
C GLU A 181 21.96 -32.77 3.74
N GLU A 182 22.29 -33.52 4.79
CA GLU A 182 22.67 -32.95 6.09
C GLU A 182 23.97 -32.16 6.00
N LYS A 183 24.96 -32.69 5.27
CA LYS A 183 26.24 -32.02 5.07
C LYS A 183 26.08 -30.75 4.26
N TRP A 184 25.24 -30.77 3.21
CA TRP A 184 24.94 -29.55 2.47
C TRP A 184 24.25 -28.49 3.33
N ILE A 185 23.30 -28.89 4.19
CA ILE A 185 22.64 -27.98 5.13
C ILE A 185 23.68 -27.37 6.09
N SER A 186 24.60 -28.19 6.63
CA SER A 186 25.67 -27.73 7.53
C SER A 186 26.61 -26.74 6.84
N ILE A 187 27.14 -27.10 5.67
CA ILE A 187 28.03 -26.24 4.86
C ILE A 187 27.34 -24.90 4.56
N TYR A 188 26.08 -24.93 4.12
CA TYR A 188 25.34 -23.73 3.78
C TYR A 188 25.04 -22.87 5.03
N LYS A 189 24.77 -23.50 6.17
CA LYS A 189 24.60 -22.82 7.47
C LYS A 189 25.89 -22.12 7.89
N ASN A 190 27.04 -22.80 7.79
CA ASN A 190 28.35 -22.26 8.14
C ASN A 190 28.76 -21.10 7.21
N ALA A 191 28.52 -21.23 5.90
CA ALA A 191 28.74 -20.14 4.96
C ALA A 191 27.86 -18.92 5.28
N LEU A 192 26.58 -19.13 5.59
CA LEU A 192 25.66 -18.06 5.94
C LEU A 192 26.02 -17.40 7.27
N MET A 193 26.55 -18.16 8.24
CA MET A 193 27.14 -17.62 9.47
C MET A 193 28.28 -16.67 9.16
N THR A 194 29.22 -17.07 8.30
CA THR A 194 30.37 -16.24 7.89
C THR A 194 29.93 -14.96 7.19
N ILE A 195 28.94 -15.04 6.29
CA ILE A 195 28.38 -13.88 5.59
C ILE A 195 27.71 -12.93 6.60
N ASN A 196 26.91 -13.47 7.53
CA ASN A 196 26.11 -12.67 8.47
C ASN A 196 26.90 -12.13 9.66
N SER A 197 28.05 -12.73 10.01
CA SER A 197 28.91 -12.26 11.10
C SER A 197 29.72 -11.00 10.76
N GLY A 198 29.61 -10.52 9.51
CA GLY A 198 30.35 -9.35 9.04
C GLY A 198 31.84 -9.64 8.81
N THR A 199 32.23 -10.92 8.70
CA THR A 199 33.61 -11.32 8.36
C THR A 199 34.05 -10.70 7.03
N LEU A 200 33.14 -10.67 6.04
CA LEU A 200 33.37 -10.08 4.72
C LEU A 200 32.88 -8.60 4.62
N GLY A 201 32.53 -7.98 5.75
CA GLY A 201 31.83 -6.68 5.81
C GLY A 201 30.31 -6.78 5.62
N PHE A 202 29.60 -5.67 5.85
CA PHE A 202 28.13 -5.64 5.75
C PHE A 202 27.64 -5.90 4.31
N PRO A 203 26.71 -6.87 4.09
CA PRO A 203 26.19 -7.17 2.76
C PRO A 203 25.44 -5.96 2.17
N GLN A 204 25.77 -5.55 0.94
CA GLN A 204 25.09 -4.44 0.24
C GLN A 204 23.56 -4.68 0.15
N ASN A 205 23.15 -5.93 -0.08
CA ASN A 205 21.75 -6.35 -0.11
C ASN A 205 21.01 -6.04 1.20
N MET A 206 21.70 -6.07 2.34
CA MET A 206 21.11 -5.78 3.64
C MET A 206 20.90 -4.28 3.84
N LYS A 207 21.82 -3.45 3.36
CA LYS A 207 21.64 -1.98 3.32
C LYS A 207 20.45 -1.60 2.42
N THR A 208 20.33 -2.24 1.26
CA THR A 208 19.19 -2.01 0.36
C THR A 208 17.87 -2.47 0.98
N PHE A 209 17.85 -3.64 1.63
CA PHE A 209 16.67 -4.12 2.37
C PHE A 209 16.27 -3.13 3.47
N LEU A 210 17.22 -2.65 4.27
CA LEU A 210 16.97 -1.68 5.32
C LEU A 210 16.42 -0.36 4.75
N GLY A 211 16.98 0.13 3.65
CA GLY A 211 16.49 1.33 2.97
C GLY A 211 15.07 1.17 2.43
N VAL A 212 14.76 0.06 1.75
CA VAL A 212 13.44 -0.18 1.15
C VAL A 212 12.37 -0.32 2.23
N TYR A 213 12.60 -1.18 3.24
CA TYR A 213 11.61 -1.34 4.31
C TYR A 213 11.50 -0.07 5.15
N GLY A 214 12.61 0.61 5.43
CA GLY A 214 12.59 1.92 6.11
C GLY A 214 11.70 2.92 5.38
N VAL A 215 11.81 3.04 4.05
CA VAL A 215 10.95 3.91 3.24
C VAL A 215 9.49 3.48 3.31
N VAL A 216 9.18 2.19 3.18
CA VAL A 216 7.78 1.68 3.28
C VAL A 216 7.16 2.03 4.63
N PHE A 217 7.91 1.85 5.73
CA PHE A 217 7.43 2.17 7.07
C PHE A 217 7.28 3.67 7.31
N VAL A 218 8.17 4.51 6.75
CA VAL A 218 8.02 5.97 6.78
C VAL A 218 6.77 6.41 6.01
N VAL A 219 6.55 5.87 4.81
CA VAL A 219 5.36 6.15 4.00
C VAL A 219 4.08 5.72 4.72
N ALA A 220 4.08 4.54 5.34
CA ALA A 220 2.93 4.07 6.13
C ALA A 220 2.68 4.94 7.37
N GLY A 221 3.73 5.41 8.04
CA GLY A 221 3.63 6.35 9.16
C GLY A 221 3.10 7.72 8.74
N LEU A 222 3.54 8.25 7.58
CA LEU A 222 3.04 9.49 7.00
C LEU A 222 1.57 9.36 6.56
N PHE A 223 1.22 8.26 5.89
CA PHE A 223 -0.15 8.00 5.47
C PHE A 223 -1.11 7.93 6.66
N TRP A 224 -0.69 7.28 7.75
CA TRP A 224 -1.44 7.29 9.00
C TRP A 224 -1.55 8.70 9.56
N PHE A 225 -0.43 9.44 9.70
CA PHE A 225 -0.40 10.80 10.23
C PHE A 225 -1.33 11.78 9.49
N PHE A 226 -1.43 11.67 8.16
CA PHE A 226 -2.29 12.54 7.35
C PHE A 226 -3.77 12.11 7.31
N ARG A 227 -4.10 10.85 7.64
CA ARG A 227 -5.46 10.32 7.46
C ARG A 227 -6.20 10.00 8.75
N SER A 228 -5.51 9.80 9.88
CA SER A 228 -6.15 9.37 11.13
C SER A 228 -6.63 10.52 12.03
N GLY A 229 -6.28 11.79 11.72
CA GLY A 229 -6.48 12.94 12.60
C GLY A 229 -5.73 12.83 13.95
N ASP A 230 -5.04 11.72 14.18
CA ASP A 230 -4.33 11.37 15.41
C ASP A 230 -2.84 11.52 15.15
N HIS A 231 -2.25 12.54 15.77
CA HIS A 231 -0.82 12.86 15.62
C HIS A 231 0.06 12.14 16.66
N THR A 232 -0.48 11.20 17.43
CA THR A 232 0.32 10.50 18.44
C THR A 232 1.42 9.65 17.77
N PRO A 233 2.67 9.66 18.26
CA PRO A 233 3.77 8.94 17.61
C PRO A 233 3.70 7.42 17.79
N VAL A 234 2.62 6.92 18.38
CA VAL A 234 2.52 5.58 18.93
C VAL A 234 2.41 4.53 17.83
N PHE A 235 1.62 4.78 16.79
CA PHE A 235 1.52 3.87 15.63
C PHE A 235 2.82 3.84 14.81
N PRO A 236 3.44 4.99 14.43
CA PRO A 236 4.78 4.99 13.83
C PRO A 236 5.85 4.30 14.68
N ALA A 237 5.81 4.47 16.01
CA ALA A 237 6.74 3.79 16.92
C ALA A 237 6.53 2.27 16.94
N ALA A 238 5.27 1.79 16.95
CA ALA A 238 4.95 0.37 16.87
C ALA A 238 5.42 -0.25 15.55
N LEU A 239 5.21 0.45 14.43
CA LEU A 239 5.71 0.08 13.11
C LEU A 239 7.25 0.00 13.08
N PHE A 240 7.94 0.97 13.66
CA PHE A 240 9.39 0.96 13.79
C PHE A 240 9.88 -0.21 14.66
N LEU A 241 9.25 -0.48 15.80
CA LEU A 241 9.56 -1.61 16.66
C LEU A 241 9.35 -2.95 15.94
N MET A 242 8.28 -3.07 15.13
CA MET A 242 8.04 -4.23 14.28
C MET A 242 9.17 -4.40 13.25
N LEU A 243 9.60 -3.32 12.58
CA LEU A 243 10.72 -3.35 11.64
C LEU A 243 12.01 -3.83 12.32
N VAL A 244 12.35 -3.27 13.48
CA VAL A 244 13.53 -3.67 14.27
C VAL A 244 13.41 -5.13 14.69
N PHE A 245 12.23 -5.57 15.13
CA PHE A 245 11.98 -6.97 15.50
C PHE A 245 12.14 -7.92 14.32
N LEU A 246 11.57 -7.60 13.15
CA LEU A 246 11.73 -8.39 11.91
C LEU A 246 13.20 -8.46 11.48
N MET A 247 13.95 -7.36 11.64
CA MET A 247 15.38 -7.31 11.38
C MET A 247 16.16 -8.23 12.34
N LEU A 248 15.88 -8.14 13.64
CA LEU A 248 16.48 -9.01 14.65
C LEU A 248 16.14 -10.47 14.41
N PHE A 249 14.88 -10.78 14.09
CA PHE A 249 14.44 -12.12 13.72
C PHE A 249 15.24 -12.66 12.54
N ARG A 250 15.33 -11.89 11.46
CA ARG A 250 16.04 -12.31 10.25
C ARG A 250 17.54 -12.48 10.45
N TRP A 251 18.15 -11.69 11.33
CA TRP A 251 19.61 -11.70 11.52
C TRP A 251 20.09 -12.63 12.63
N LYS A 252 19.33 -12.75 13.72
CA LYS A 252 19.69 -13.51 14.93
C LYS A 252 18.97 -14.85 15.06
N SER A 253 18.00 -15.17 14.21
CA SER A 253 17.40 -16.50 14.19
C SER A 253 18.35 -17.51 13.54
N ASP A 254 18.44 -18.70 14.13
CA ASP A 254 19.20 -19.80 13.54
C ASP A 254 18.58 -20.15 12.17
N PRO A 255 19.35 -19.98 11.06
CA PRO A 255 18.83 -20.20 9.73
C PRO A 255 18.56 -21.67 9.43
N GLU A 256 19.02 -22.63 10.24
CA GLU A 256 18.95 -24.06 9.95
C GLU A 256 17.52 -24.53 9.62
N LYS A 257 16.53 -24.17 10.44
CA LYS A 257 15.12 -24.51 10.16
C LYS A 257 14.64 -23.92 8.84
N THR A 258 15.09 -22.71 8.51
CA THR A 258 14.76 -22.03 7.26
C THR A 258 15.44 -22.73 6.08
N ILE A 259 16.71 -23.11 6.21
CA ILE A 259 17.47 -23.85 5.19
C ILE A 259 16.82 -25.21 4.92
N ARG A 260 16.54 -26.00 5.97
CA ARG A 260 15.80 -27.28 5.85
C ARG A 260 14.46 -27.09 5.12
N LYS A 261 13.70 -26.07 5.50
CA LYS A 261 12.45 -25.71 4.81
C LYS A 261 12.69 -25.33 3.35
N GLN A 262 13.77 -24.63 3.02
CA GLN A 262 14.13 -24.25 1.66
C GLN A 262 14.56 -25.45 0.81
N VAL A 263 15.33 -26.39 1.36
CA VAL A 263 15.69 -27.66 0.71
C VAL A 263 14.43 -28.47 0.40
N ARG A 264 13.57 -28.70 1.41
CA ARG A 264 12.31 -29.45 1.26
C ARG A 264 11.35 -28.80 0.27
N ASN A 265 11.27 -27.47 0.26
CA ASN A 265 10.43 -26.74 -0.68
C ASN A 265 11.05 -26.63 -2.09
N GLY A 266 12.30 -27.07 -2.26
CA GLY A 266 13.07 -26.97 -3.50
C GLY A 266 13.35 -25.53 -3.92
N THR A 267 13.59 -24.64 -2.96
CA THR A 267 14.07 -23.26 -3.22
C THR A 267 15.57 -23.12 -3.01
N LEU A 268 16.22 -24.11 -2.38
CA LEU A 268 17.68 -24.25 -2.35
C LEU A 268 18.07 -25.40 -3.29
N GLN A 269 19.24 -25.29 -3.93
CA GLN A 269 19.79 -26.34 -4.78
C GLN A 269 19.94 -27.64 -3.99
N ASN A 270 19.43 -28.73 -4.54
CA ASN A 270 19.44 -30.07 -3.93
C ASN A 270 19.79 -31.18 -4.92
N ASP A 271 20.25 -30.82 -6.11
CA ASP A 271 20.69 -31.74 -7.15
C ASP A 271 22.21 -32.01 -7.14
N ILE A 272 22.90 -31.54 -6.10
CA ILE A 272 24.35 -31.58 -5.91
C ILE A 272 24.80 -32.68 -4.94
N TYR A 273 23.88 -33.51 -4.43
CA TYR A 273 24.26 -34.61 -3.55
C TYR A 273 25.08 -35.66 -4.30
N GLY A 274 26.16 -36.12 -3.67
CA GLY A 274 27.12 -37.04 -4.24
C GLY A 274 28.55 -36.63 -3.93
N VAL A 275 29.51 -37.20 -4.67
CA VAL A 275 30.93 -36.90 -4.49
C VAL A 275 31.27 -35.58 -5.17
N TRP A 276 31.87 -34.67 -4.42
CA TRP A 276 32.42 -33.42 -4.93
C TRP A 276 33.92 -33.58 -5.12
N GLU A 277 34.42 -33.04 -6.23
CA GLU A 277 35.85 -32.95 -6.51
C GLU A 277 36.21 -31.48 -6.72
N LEU A 278 37.26 -31.04 -6.04
CA LEU A 278 37.76 -29.69 -6.11
C LEU A 278 39.25 -29.72 -6.40
N HIS A 279 39.67 -29.07 -7.48
CA HIS A 279 41.07 -28.98 -7.89
C HIS A 279 41.49 -27.53 -7.95
N LEU A 280 42.55 -27.18 -7.21
CA LEU A 280 43.18 -25.87 -7.26
C LEU A 280 44.33 -25.98 -8.26
N MET A 281 44.18 -25.27 -9.37
CA MET A 281 45.15 -25.20 -10.47
C MET A 281 45.95 -23.88 -10.37
N GLU A 282 47.01 -23.77 -11.15
CA GLU A 282 47.77 -22.53 -11.30
C GLU A 282 46.89 -21.36 -11.79
N GLU A 283 45.98 -21.63 -12.73
CA GLU A 283 45.16 -20.63 -13.40
C GLU A 283 43.80 -20.37 -12.72
N GLY A 284 43.35 -21.27 -11.86
CA GLY A 284 42.05 -21.15 -11.20
C GLY A 284 41.62 -22.40 -10.42
N VAL A 285 40.32 -22.52 -10.19
CA VAL A 285 39.69 -23.59 -9.40
C VAL A 285 38.72 -24.37 -10.27
N ILE A 286 38.86 -25.70 -10.32
CA ILE A 286 37.92 -26.61 -10.96
C ILE A 286 37.05 -27.25 -9.89
N GLN A 287 35.75 -27.09 -10.02
CA GLN A 287 34.75 -27.73 -9.16
C GLN A 287 33.92 -28.71 -9.99
N ILE A 288 33.81 -29.95 -9.52
CA ILE A 288 32.93 -30.98 -10.08
C ILE A 288 31.93 -31.37 -8.98
N MET A 289 30.64 -31.18 -9.24
CA MET A 289 29.58 -31.46 -8.27
C MET A 289 28.83 -32.72 -8.67
N ALA A 290 29.01 -33.79 -7.89
CA ALA A 290 28.31 -35.08 -8.04
C ALA A 290 28.40 -35.71 -9.44
N GLY A 291 29.45 -35.40 -10.21
CA GLY A 291 29.59 -35.82 -11.62
C GLY A 291 28.52 -35.25 -12.56
N ARG A 292 27.76 -34.24 -12.11
CA ARG A 292 26.62 -33.67 -12.87
C ARG A 292 26.95 -32.35 -13.54
N SER A 293 27.94 -31.62 -13.03
CA SER A 293 28.39 -30.35 -13.57
C SER A 293 29.84 -30.10 -13.21
N ARG A 294 30.57 -29.47 -14.13
CA ARG A 294 31.93 -28.97 -13.94
C ARG A 294 31.97 -27.47 -14.17
N SER A 295 32.70 -26.77 -13.34
CA SER A 295 32.97 -25.34 -13.52
C SER A 295 34.44 -25.05 -13.25
N PHE A 296 35.08 -24.33 -14.17
CA PHE A 296 36.39 -23.73 -13.97
C PHE A 296 36.22 -22.24 -13.66
N LEU A 297 36.76 -21.79 -12.54
CA LEU A 297 36.60 -20.44 -12.01
C LEU A 297 37.98 -19.81 -11.86
N LYS A 298 38.18 -18.62 -12.41
CA LYS A 298 39.50 -17.97 -12.36
C LYS A 298 39.79 -17.41 -10.98
N TRP A 299 41.07 -17.31 -10.62
CA TRP A 299 41.49 -16.69 -9.35
C TRP A 299 40.98 -15.25 -9.19
N GLU A 300 40.88 -14.50 -10.29
CA GLU A 300 40.37 -13.13 -10.36
C GLU A 300 38.93 -12.97 -9.83
N GLU A 301 38.14 -14.03 -9.82
CA GLU A 301 36.76 -14.04 -9.32
C GLU A 301 36.69 -14.09 -7.78
N PHE A 302 37.74 -14.58 -7.14
CA PHE A 302 37.83 -14.75 -5.69
C PHE A 302 38.43 -13.52 -5.01
N GLY A 303 38.02 -13.30 -3.76
CA GLY A 303 38.54 -12.20 -2.94
C GLY A 303 39.01 -12.63 -1.56
N TRP A 304 38.39 -13.66 -0.98
CA TRP A 304 38.63 -14.04 0.41
C TRP A 304 38.66 -15.55 0.60
N LEU A 305 39.56 -16.01 1.46
CA LEU A 305 39.62 -17.36 2.01
C LEU A 305 39.26 -17.25 3.49
N VAL A 306 38.15 -17.86 3.89
CA VAL A 306 37.71 -17.83 5.29
C VAL A 306 37.82 -19.21 5.91
N GLU A 307 38.53 -19.31 7.03
CA GLU A 307 38.66 -20.54 7.80
C GLU A 307 37.60 -20.62 8.89
N THR A 308 36.84 -21.72 8.93
CA THR A 308 35.91 -22.10 10.00
C THR A 308 36.46 -23.31 10.77
N ASP A 309 35.72 -23.80 11.76
CA ASP A 309 36.13 -24.98 12.54
C ASP A 309 36.19 -26.25 11.65
N GLU A 310 35.28 -26.39 10.68
CA GLU A 310 35.11 -27.61 9.85
C GLU A 310 35.51 -27.42 8.38
N GLU A 311 35.57 -26.19 7.87
CA GLU A 311 35.75 -25.90 6.45
C GLU A 311 36.70 -24.72 6.17
N PHE A 312 37.17 -24.63 4.94
CA PHE A 312 37.64 -23.40 4.33
C PHE A 312 36.65 -22.96 3.26
N PHE A 313 36.31 -21.68 3.22
CA PHE A 313 35.42 -21.10 2.22
C PHE A 313 36.19 -20.13 1.31
N LEU A 314 36.24 -20.44 0.02
CA LEU A 314 36.69 -19.51 -1.01
C LEU A 314 35.50 -18.66 -1.47
N PHE A 315 35.46 -17.40 -1.01
CA PHE A 315 34.40 -16.46 -1.38
C PHE A 315 34.76 -15.66 -2.62
N LYS A 316 33.79 -15.54 -3.54
CA LYS A 316 33.89 -14.63 -4.67
C LYS A 316 33.82 -13.17 -4.24
N LYS A 317 34.31 -12.26 -5.08
CA LYS A 317 34.29 -10.80 -4.84
C LYS A 317 32.89 -10.23 -4.58
N ASN A 318 31.83 -10.92 -5.00
CA ASN A 318 30.43 -10.55 -4.72
C ASN A 318 29.96 -10.88 -3.29
N LYS A 319 30.78 -11.55 -2.47
CA LYS A 319 30.53 -11.87 -1.04
C LYS A 319 29.32 -12.78 -0.77
N VAL A 320 28.75 -13.39 -1.81
CA VAL A 320 27.56 -14.24 -1.70
C VAL A 320 27.83 -15.64 -2.24
N GLN A 321 28.60 -15.75 -3.32
CA GLN A 321 29.00 -17.03 -3.88
C GLN A 321 30.27 -17.54 -3.20
N PHE A 322 30.31 -18.84 -2.91
CA PHE A 322 31.41 -19.48 -2.20
C PHE A 322 31.65 -20.90 -2.71
N ILE A 323 32.87 -21.40 -2.46
CA ILE A 323 33.23 -22.81 -2.65
C ILE A 323 33.71 -23.34 -1.30
N PRO A 324 33.09 -24.41 -0.78
CA PRO A 324 33.55 -25.07 0.44
C PRO A 324 34.70 -26.04 0.13
N ILE A 325 35.69 -26.06 1.01
CA ILE A 325 36.76 -27.07 1.09
C ILE A 325 36.67 -27.69 2.48
N LEU A 326 36.24 -28.94 2.55
CA LEU A 326 36.08 -29.61 3.84
C LEU A 326 37.44 -29.99 4.43
N LYS A 327 37.67 -29.65 5.70
CA LYS A 327 38.91 -30.01 6.39
C LYS A 327 39.12 -31.52 6.50
N GLU A 328 38.03 -32.29 6.50
CA GLU A 328 38.07 -33.76 6.40
C GLU A 328 38.81 -34.28 5.16
N GLY A 329 38.82 -33.50 4.06
CA GLY A 329 39.53 -33.84 2.83
C GLY A 329 41.02 -33.45 2.85
N ILE A 330 41.48 -32.79 3.90
CA ILE A 330 42.86 -32.31 4.05
C ILE A 330 43.65 -33.32 4.90
N GLN A 331 44.76 -33.81 4.36
CA GLN A 331 45.55 -34.91 4.94
C GLN A 331 46.42 -34.46 6.12
N SER A 332 46.84 -33.19 6.16
CA SER A 332 47.72 -32.68 7.22
C SER A 332 47.60 -31.17 7.41
N TYR A 333 48.01 -30.70 8.60
CA TYR A 333 48.13 -29.27 8.89
C TYR A 333 49.07 -28.55 7.91
N GLN A 334 50.18 -29.20 7.51
CA GLN A 334 51.11 -28.66 6.52
C GLN A 334 50.45 -28.46 5.15
N GLN A 335 49.56 -29.36 4.73
CA GLN A 335 48.81 -29.22 3.50
C GLN A 335 47.84 -28.02 3.57
N ALA A 336 47.16 -27.84 4.71
CA ALA A 336 46.29 -26.68 4.92
C ALA A 336 47.07 -25.36 4.84
N GLU A 337 48.21 -25.27 5.52
CA GLU A 337 49.07 -24.07 5.52
C GLU A 337 49.62 -23.78 4.11
N ALA A 338 50.08 -24.81 3.40
CA ALA A 338 50.55 -24.67 2.02
C ALA A 338 49.42 -24.18 1.08
N MET A 339 48.20 -24.68 1.26
CA MET A 339 47.03 -24.22 0.51
C MET A 339 46.70 -22.76 0.80
N CYS A 340 46.73 -22.33 2.06
CA CYS A 340 46.50 -20.94 2.44
C CYS A 340 47.54 -20.01 1.80
N ARG A 341 48.84 -20.35 1.90
CA ARG A 341 49.93 -19.59 1.26
C ARG A 341 49.78 -19.54 -0.26
N PHE A 342 49.34 -20.64 -0.88
CA PHE A 342 49.07 -20.67 -2.32
C PHE A 342 47.91 -19.72 -2.69
N CYS A 343 46.82 -19.70 -1.93
CA CYS A 343 45.71 -18.77 -2.13
C CYS A 343 46.18 -17.30 -1.96
N GLU A 344 46.99 -17.01 -0.95
CA GLU A 344 47.57 -15.68 -0.72
C GLU A 344 48.45 -15.22 -1.89
N SER A 345 49.25 -16.14 -2.47
CA SER A 345 50.06 -15.85 -3.66
C SER A 345 49.23 -15.48 -4.91
N ARG A 346 47.94 -15.85 -4.93
CA ARG A 346 46.98 -15.48 -5.98
C ARG A 346 46.18 -14.21 -5.64
N GLY A 347 46.55 -13.51 -4.57
CA GLY A 347 45.90 -12.27 -4.14
C GLY A 347 44.61 -12.47 -3.36
N ILE A 348 44.38 -13.66 -2.79
CA ILE A 348 43.21 -13.96 -1.96
C ILE A 348 43.53 -13.62 -0.51
N ALA A 349 42.69 -12.79 0.13
CA ALA A 349 42.89 -12.41 1.52
C ALA A 349 42.41 -13.51 2.48
N GLY A 350 43.31 -14.05 3.30
CA GLY A 350 42.97 -14.93 4.41
C GLY A 350 42.28 -14.17 5.55
N LEU A 351 41.13 -14.65 6.00
CA LEU A 351 40.37 -14.04 7.10
C LEU A 351 39.94 -15.11 8.11
N PRO A 352 40.10 -14.86 9.42
CA PRO A 352 39.50 -15.72 10.43
C PRO A 352 37.98 -15.52 10.47
N SER A 353 37.21 -16.62 10.57
CA SER A 353 35.76 -16.53 10.69
C SER A 353 35.34 -15.90 12.02
N LYS A 354 34.45 -14.90 11.98
CA LYS A 354 33.78 -14.40 13.18
C LYS A 354 32.60 -15.31 13.53
N ARG A 355 32.53 -15.78 14.78
CA ARG A 355 31.41 -16.59 15.28
C ARG A 355 30.14 -15.73 15.46
N MET A 356 29.11 -16.06 14.70
CA MET A 356 27.76 -15.50 14.88
C MET A 356 27.07 -16.23 16.04
N LYS A 357 26.61 -15.50 17.06
CA LYS A 357 25.74 -16.06 18.10
C LYS A 357 24.27 -15.85 17.70
N TYR A 358 23.56 -16.95 17.49
CA TYR A 358 22.10 -16.96 17.24
C TYR A 358 21.33 -16.98 18.56
N LEU A 359 20.14 -16.40 18.55
CA LEU A 359 19.21 -16.43 19.67
C LEU A 359 18.30 -17.66 19.57
N PRO A 360 17.88 -18.24 20.71
CA PRO A 360 16.93 -19.35 20.72
C PRO A 360 15.60 -18.97 20.04
N GLY A 361 14.95 -19.93 19.39
CA GLY A 361 13.68 -19.70 18.72
C GLY A 361 12.56 -19.13 19.62
N TRP A 362 12.54 -19.51 20.90
CA TRP A 362 11.54 -19.02 21.87
C TRP A 362 11.65 -17.51 22.13
N PHE A 363 12.86 -16.94 22.05
CA PHE A 363 13.08 -15.49 22.23
C PHE A 363 12.26 -14.68 21.22
N PHE A 364 12.14 -15.20 20.00
CA PHE A 364 11.37 -14.54 18.96
C PHE A 364 9.86 -14.73 19.12
N TYR A 365 9.39 -15.88 19.62
CA TYR A 365 7.96 -16.04 19.92
C TYR A 365 7.53 -15.12 21.07
N VAL A 366 8.36 -15.00 22.11
CA VAL A 366 8.14 -14.06 23.21
C VAL A 366 8.20 -12.61 22.70
N GLY A 367 9.21 -12.25 21.92
CA GLY A 367 9.33 -10.91 21.34
C GLY A 367 8.14 -10.55 20.43
N LEU A 368 7.66 -11.49 19.61
CA LEU A 368 6.47 -11.29 18.78
C LEU A 368 5.23 -11.07 19.65
N ALA A 369 5.04 -11.86 20.72
CA ALA A 369 3.94 -11.67 21.66
C ALA A 369 4.00 -10.29 22.33
N PHE A 370 5.19 -9.81 22.71
CA PHE A 370 5.37 -8.45 23.24
C PHE A 370 5.05 -7.36 22.22
N VAL A 371 5.47 -7.52 20.95
CA VAL A 371 5.12 -6.56 19.89
C VAL A 371 3.62 -6.52 19.65
N LEU A 372 2.95 -7.67 19.63
CA LEU A 372 1.50 -7.77 19.48
C LEU A 372 0.76 -7.19 20.70
N LEU A 373 1.23 -7.46 21.92
CA LEU A 373 0.69 -6.88 23.14
C LEU A 373 0.88 -5.36 23.18
N ALA A 374 2.04 -4.87 22.74
CA ALA A 374 2.29 -3.44 22.62
C ALA A 374 1.32 -2.82 21.60
N MET A 375 1.19 -3.39 20.39
CA MET A 375 0.21 -2.93 19.41
C MET A 375 -1.23 -2.96 19.93
N PHE A 376 -1.60 -4.00 20.67
CA PHE A 376 -2.92 -4.11 21.28
C PHE A 376 -3.14 -3.07 22.38
N ALA A 377 -2.14 -2.85 23.25
CA ALA A 377 -2.17 -1.80 24.27
C ALA A 377 -2.23 -0.39 23.64
N VAL A 378 -1.59 -0.19 22.49
CA VAL A 378 -1.69 1.04 21.69
C VAL A 378 -3.07 1.22 21.09
N GLY A 379 -3.68 0.15 20.58
CA GLY A 379 -5.08 0.15 20.11
C GLY A 379 -6.06 0.48 21.24
N ILE A 380 -5.87 -0.13 22.42
CA ILE A 380 -6.66 0.19 23.61
C ILE A 380 -6.42 1.63 24.06
N TRP A 381 -5.17 2.10 24.12
CA TRP A 381 -4.83 3.46 24.55
C TRP A 381 -5.39 4.51 23.59
N SER A 382 -5.31 4.30 22.28
CA SER A 382 -5.92 5.21 21.29
C SER A 382 -7.44 5.21 21.36
N GLY A 383 -8.07 4.05 21.59
CA GLY A 383 -9.50 3.96 21.91
C GLY A 383 -9.86 4.72 23.19
N PHE A 384 -9.13 4.47 24.28
CA PHE A 384 -9.30 5.15 25.57
C PHE A 384 -9.02 6.65 25.48
N ALA A 385 -8.05 7.08 24.68
CA ALA A 385 -7.71 8.48 24.48
C ALA A 385 -8.80 9.20 23.70
N ARG A 386 -9.39 8.56 22.69
CA ARG A 386 -10.58 9.08 21.98
C ARG A 386 -11.81 9.12 22.88
N ASP A 387 -12.07 8.06 23.64
CA ASP A 387 -13.17 8.01 24.60
C ASP A 387 -12.97 9.02 25.72
N ARG A 388 -11.73 9.25 26.15
CA ARG A 388 -11.39 10.27 27.13
C ARG A 388 -11.51 11.68 26.54
N GLN A 389 -11.08 11.93 25.31
CA GLN A 389 -11.31 13.20 24.63
C GLN A 389 -12.81 13.45 24.41
N ARG A 390 -13.60 12.43 24.07
CA ARG A 390 -15.06 12.52 24.01
C ARG A 390 -15.68 12.76 25.37
N ALA A 391 -15.18 12.11 26.41
CA ALA A 391 -15.67 12.29 27.78
C ALA A 391 -15.22 13.61 28.40
N GLU A 392 -14.04 14.13 28.04
CA GLU A 392 -13.54 15.45 28.41
C GLU A 392 -14.28 16.53 27.63
N ALA A 393 -14.55 16.34 26.32
CA ALA A 393 -15.42 17.20 25.54
C ALA A 393 -16.88 17.15 26.00
N GLN A 394 -17.41 15.99 26.40
CA GLN A 394 -18.73 15.87 27.03
C GLN A 394 -18.75 16.46 28.44
N LYS A 395 -17.64 16.39 29.19
CA LYS A 395 -17.54 17.04 30.50
C LYS A 395 -17.32 18.53 30.38
N GLU A 396 -16.62 19.01 29.36
CA GLU A 396 -16.50 20.42 29.03
C GLU A 396 -17.83 20.95 28.51
N ALA A 397 -18.52 20.23 27.61
CA ALA A 397 -19.86 20.55 27.16
C ALA A 397 -20.89 20.48 28.30
N ALA A 398 -20.80 19.49 29.19
CA ALA A 398 -21.65 19.40 30.38
C ALA A 398 -21.28 20.45 31.43
N ALA A 399 -20.00 20.81 31.60
CA ALA A 399 -19.59 21.88 32.49
C ALA A 399 -19.89 23.28 31.92
N TYR A 400 -19.95 23.44 30.60
CA TYR A 400 -20.52 24.61 29.94
C TYR A 400 -22.04 24.63 30.17
N ALA A 401 -22.72 23.51 29.96
CA ALA A 401 -24.16 23.34 30.16
C ALA A 401 -24.61 23.31 31.64
N ASP A 402 -23.69 23.30 32.62
CA ASP A 402 -24.02 23.31 34.06
C ASP A 402 -23.57 24.62 34.74
N ASN A 403 -22.62 25.37 34.14
CA ASN A 403 -22.17 26.68 34.67
C ASN A 403 -22.87 27.89 34.05
N GLU A 404 -23.56 27.76 32.90
CA GLU A 404 -24.36 28.86 32.31
C GLU A 404 -25.77 29.02 32.92
N TRP A 405 -26.24 28.07 33.71
CA TRP A 405 -27.70 27.87 33.92
C TRP A 405 -28.19 28.23 35.32
N THR A 406 -27.51 29.16 36.00
CA THR A 406 -27.94 29.67 37.33
C THR A 406 -27.82 31.17 37.52
N GLU A 407 -27.58 31.95 36.46
CA GLU A 407 -27.71 33.41 36.52
C GLU A 407 -29.12 33.81 36.06
N ALA A 408 -29.84 34.54 36.91
CA ALA A 408 -31.15 35.07 36.58
C ALA A 408 -31.02 36.05 35.40
N PHE A 409 -31.91 35.96 34.43
CA PHE A 409 -31.92 36.84 33.25
C PHE A 409 -31.93 38.33 33.67
N ASP A 410 -30.87 39.07 33.30
CA ASP A 410 -30.79 40.53 33.42
C ASP A 410 -30.76 41.18 32.02
N PRO A 411 -31.76 41.99 31.64
CA PRO A 411 -31.76 42.74 30.39
C PRO A 411 -30.49 43.57 30.14
N ALA A 412 -29.77 43.98 31.19
CA ALA A 412 -28.54 44.77 31.05
C ALA A 412 -27.38 43.99 30.41
N ASP A 413 -27.42 42.66 30.43
CA ASP A 413 -26.38 41.80 29.86
C ASP A 413 -26.52 41.64 28.32
N TYR A 414 -27.65 42.05 27.76
CA TYR A 414 -27.97 41.88 26.33
C TYR A 414 -28.07 43.25 25.65
N PRO A 415 -27.07 43.66 24.85
CA PRO A 415 -27.03 44.99 24.24
C PRO A 415 -28.19 45.24 23.26
N ASP A 416 -28.72 44.16 22.67
CA ASP A 416 -29.81 44.18 21.69
C ASP A 416 -31.16 43.78 22.31
N TYR A 417 -31.30 43.83 23.65
CA TYR A 417 -32.52 43.45 24.35
C TYR A 417 -33.76 44.20 23.84
N VAL A 418 -34.81 43.45 23.51
CA VAL A 418 -36.14 44.00 23.22
C VAL A 418 -37.20 43.16 23.92
N PRO A 419 -38.09 43.74 24.74
CA PRO A 419 -39.15 42.99 25.40
C PRO A 419 -40.14 42.42 24.38
N LEU A 420 -40.75 41.27 24.68
CA LEU A 420 -41.64 40.54 23.75
C LEU A 420 -42.71 41.44 23.11
N ASP A 421 -43.42 42.25 23.90
CA ASP A 421 -44.48 43.12 23.39
C ASP A 421 -43.94 44.17 22.40
N GLY A 422 -42.71 44.66 22.61
CA GLY A 422 -42.02 45.55 21.68
C GLY A 422 -41.62 44.84 20.38
N GLN A 423 -41.23 43.57 20.47
CA GLN A 423 -40.96 42.75 19.29
C GLN A 423 -42.23 42.55 18.45
N VAL A 424 -43.36 42.25 19.10
CA VAL A 424 -44.66 42.09 18.43
C VAL A 424 -45.07 43.37 17.70
N GLU A 425 -44.90 44.55 18.31
CA GLU A 425 -45.23 45.82 17.67
C GLU A 425 -44.33 46.10 16.46
N THR A 426 -43.03 45.89 16.59
CA THR A 426 -42.07 46.05 15.48
C THR A 426 -42.37 45.10 14.33
N LEU A 427 -42.58 43.81 14.58
CA LEU A 427 -42.89 42.84 13.52
C LEU A 427 -44.23 43.13 12.84
N ARG A 428 -45.27 43.52 13.58
CA ARG A 428 -46.54 43.96 12.99
C ARG A 428 -46.37 45.18 12.09
N SER A 429 -45.51 46.13 12.47
CA SER A 429 -45.20 47.31 11.64
C SER A 429 -44.49 46.98 10.33
N LEU A 430 -43.76 45.86 10.30
CA LEU A 430 -43.07 45.33 9.12
C LEU A 430 -43.97 44.47 8.22
N GLY A 431 -45.23 44.26 8.64
CA GLY A 431 -46.25 43.55 7.88
C GLY A 431 -46.47 42.09 8.27
N PHE A 432 -45.92 41.62 9.40
CA PHE A 432 -46.14 40.25 9.88
C PHE A 432 -47.45 40.09 10.67
N SER A 433 -48.18 39.00 10.42
CA SER A 433 -49.45 38.67 11.07
C SER A 433 -49.26 38.01 12.45
N ILE A 434 -48.51 38.66 13.35
CA ILE A 434 -48.32 38.16 14.71
C ILE A 434 -49.64 38.25 15.49
N THR A 435 -50.31 37.12 15.71
CA THR A 435 -51.56 37.05 16.48
C THR A 435 -51.32 37.14 17.99
N ASP A 436 -52.30 37.63 18.75
CA ASP A 436 -52.20 37.64 20.22
C ASP A 436 -52.05 36.22 20.79
N GLN A 437 -52.64 35.22 20.14
CA GLN A 437 -52.48 33.81 20.52
C GLN A 437 -51.03 33.31 20.36
N LEU A 438 -50.33 33.75 19.31
CA LEU A 438 -48.91 33.42 19.11
C LEU A 438 -48.05 34.13 20.16
N ALA A 439 -48.28 35.42 20.40
CA ALA A 439 -47.58 36.18 21.43
C ALA A 439 -47.78 35.57 22.83
N ASP A 440 -49.00 35.16 23.17
CA ASP A 440 -49.31 34.50 24.44
C ASP A 440 -48.61 33.13 24.57
N ARG A 441 -48.47 32.39 23.47
CA ARG A 441 -47.73 31.11 23.46
C ARG A 441 -46.25 31.34 23.75
N VAL A 442 -45.61 32.27 23.06
CA VAL A 442 -44.20 32.61 23.29
C VAL A 442 -43.99 33.12 24.72
N ARG A 443 -44.91 33.95 25.23
CA ARG A 443 -44.89 34.42 26.63
C ARG A 443 -44.94 33.26 27.63
N GLY A 444 -45.71 32.21 27.36
CA GLY A 444 -45.78 31.01 28.19
C GLY A 444 -44.49 30.19 28.21
N VAL A 445 -43.71 30.19 27.11
CA VAL A 445 -42.42 29.50 27.05
C VAL A 445 -41.35 30.25 27.85
N MET A 446 -41.44 31.58 27.94
CA MET A 446 -40.54 32.47 28.72
C MET A 446 -40.75 32.44 30.25
N GLU A 447 -41.59 31.54 30.77
CA GLU A 447 -41.71 31.32 32.23
C GLU A 447 -40.43 30.71 32.82
N ASP A 448 -39.59 30.12 31.99
CA ASP A 448 -38.22 29.71 32.30
C ASP A 448 -37.23 30.82 31.92
N ASP A 449 -36.29 31.16 32.82
CA ASP A 449 -35.35 32.27 32.60
C ASP A 449 -34.42 32.00 31.40
N MET A 450 -34.19 30.74 31.06
CA MET A 450 -33.31 30.35 29.96
C MET A 450 -33.94 30.57 28.59
N THR A 451 -35.21 30.22 28.43
CA THR A 451 -35.93 30.50 27.17
C THR A 451 -36.19 31.99 26.99
N ARG A 452 -36.28 32.75 28.09
CA ARG A 452 -36.35 34.22 28.03
C ARG A 452 -35.12 34.84 27.39
N VAL A 453 -33.93 34.29 27.60
CA VAL A 453 -32.70 34.73 26.89
C VAL A 453 -32.86 34.61 25.38
N TYR A 454 -33.34 33.47 24.90
CA TYR A 454 -33.52 33.23 23.46
C TYR A 454 -34.66 34.05 22.84
N VAL A 455 -35.62 34.52 23.63
CA VAL A 455 -36.72 35.35 23.15
C VAL A 455 -36.38 36.84 23.21
N GLU A 456 -35.91 37.35 24.36
CA GLU A 456 -35.73 38.79 24.58
C GLU A 456 -34.26 39.25 24.49
N GLY A 457 -33.30 38.37 24.80
CA GLY A 457 -31.87 38.66 24.65
C GLY A 457 -31.39 38.59 23.20
N TYR A 458 -32.04 37.74 22.38
CA TYR A 458 -31.85 37.64 20.94
C TYR A 458 -33.19 37.87 20.23
N PRO A 459 -33.64 39.13 20.09
CA PRO A 459 -35.02 39.43 19.76
C PRO A 459 -35.41 39.01 18.33
N TYR A 460 -36.73 38.90 18.12
CA TYR A 460 -37.43 38.67 16.86
C TYR A 460 -37.34 37.25 16.29
N THR A 461 -36.22 36.54 16.45
CA THR A 461 -36.02 35.23 15.78
C THR A 461 -37.02 34.18 16.26
N TRP A 462 -37.30 34.06 17.56
CA TRP A 462 -38.26 33.08 18.07
C TRP A 462 -39.68 33.27 17.53
N LEU A 463 -40.15 34.52 17.46
CA LEU A 463 -41.47 34.85 16.91
C LEU A 463 -41.54 34.55 15.41
N LEU A 464 -40.46 34.83 14.68
CA LEU A 464 -40.36 34.53 13.25
C LEU A 464 -40.27 33.03 12.99
N THR A 465 -39.58 32.27 13.83
CA THR A 465 -39.53 30.80 13.78
C THR A 465 -40.92 30.20 13.99
N GLU A 466 -41.63 30.55 15.06
CA GLU A 466 -43.00 30.04 15.28
C GLU A 466 -43.97 30.42 14.15
N LEU A 467 -43.77 31.58 13.52
CA LEU A 467 -44.56 31.99 12.34
C LEU A 467 -44.17 31.21 11.08
N GLY A 468 -42.91 30.80 10.97
CA GLY A 468 -42.33 30.17 9.79
C GLY A 468 -42.25 28.64 9.80
N VAL A 469 -42.64 27.99 10.89
CA VAL A 469 -42.67 26.53 10.97
C VAL A 469 -43.78 25.97 10.07
N PRO A 470 -43.50 24.99 9.17
CA PRO A 470 -44.51 24.30 8.39
C PRO A 470 -45.52 23.54 9.24
N SER A 471 -46.78 23.53 8.83
CA SER A 471 -47.81 22.73 9.48
C SER A 471 -47.66 21.27 9.08
N ARG A 472 -47.53 20.35 10.03
CA ARG A 472 -47.42 18.90 9.76
C ARG A 472 -48.71 18.14 10.11
N ASP A 473 -49.02 17.10 9.34
CA ASP A 473 -50.15 16.20 9.59
C ASP A 473 -49.84 15.18 10.70
N GLU A 474 -50.81 14.31 11.02
CA GLU A 474 -50.65 13.26 12.04
C GLU A 474 -49.54 12.25 11.74
N ASN A 475 -49.06 12.17 10.49
CA ASN A 475 -47.98 11.28 10.06
C ASN A 475 -46.63 12.01 9.97
N GLY A 476 -46.56 13.28 10.38
CA GLY A 476 -45.36 14.11 10.32
C GLY A 476 -45.05 14.68 8.93
N ARG A 477 -45.93 14.53 7.94
CA ARG A 477 -45.76 15.10 6.59
C ARG A 477 -46.19 16.56 6.57
N VAL A 478 -45.50 17.38 5.77
CA VAL A 478 -45.93 18.78 5.59
C VAL A 478 -47.32 18.81 4.95
N SER A 479 -48.22 19.52 5.61
CA SER A 479 -49.63 19.72 5.22
C SER A 479 -49.91 21.14 4.74
N GLY A 480 -49.01 22.07 5.02
CA GLY A 480 -49.07 23.45 4.57
C GLY A 480 -47.81 24.22 4.93
N TYR A 481 -47.43 25.16 4.06
CA TYR A 481 -46.28 26.05 4.25
C TYR A 481 -46.76 27.45 4.64
N PRO A 482 -45.97 28.20 5.42
CA PRO A 482 -46.25 29.60 5.72
C PRO A 482 -46.01 30.50 4.50
N GLU A 483 -46.76 31.59 4.41
CA GLU A 483 -46.72 32.53 3.27
C GLU A 483 -45.93 33.82 3.57
N GLU A 484 -45.60 34.07 4.85
CA GLU A 484 -44.97 35.32 5.29
C GLU A 484 -43.46 35.20 5.55
N VAL A 485 -43.06 34.12 6.21
CA VAL A 485 -41.69 33.73 6.54
C VAL A 485 -41.65 32.20 6.55
N PHE A 486 -40.57 31.59 6.08
CA PHE A 486 -40.40 30.15 6.09
C PHE A 486 -39.20 29.78 6.96
N TRP A 487 -39.36 28.83 7.85
CA TRP A 487 -38.32 28.32 8.72
C TRP A 487 -38.07 26.83 8.46
N PHE A 488 -36.80 26.44 8.44
CA PHE A 488 -36.37 25.05 8.46
C PHE A 488 -35.04 24.92 9.22
N ASP A 489 -34.75 23.69 9.66
CA ASP A 489 -33.49 23.32 10.31
C ASP A 489 -32.51 22.76 9.27
N PHE A 490 -31.23 23.13 9.33
CA PHE A 490 -30.21 22.57 8.43
C PHE A 490 -29.89 21.11 8.77
N GLU A 491 -30.12 20.66 10.01
CA GLU A 491 -30.03 19.24 10.37
C GLU A 491 -31.30 18.52 9.90
N GLY A 492 -31.21 17.91 8.73
CA GLY A 492 -32.30 17.24 8.03
C GLY A 492 -32.76 15.97 8.74
N TRP A 493 -34.08 15.76 8.78
CA TRP A 493 -34.66 14.53 9.32
C TRP A 493 -34.67 13.39 8.30
N ASP A 494 -34.77 13.74 7.02
CA ASP A 494 -34.66 12.83 5.88
C ASP A 494 -34.05 13.59 4.70
N ILE A 495 -32.72 13.59 4.64
CA ILE A 495 -31.95 14.32 3.63
C ILE A 495 -32.28 13.89 2.18
N SER A 496 -33.02 12.78 1.97
CA SER A 496 -33.51 12.35 0.65
C SER A 496 -34.83 12.97 0.20
N ASN A 497 -35.40 13.86 1.01
CA ASN A 497 -36.59 14.64 0.68
C ASN A 497 -36.54 16.10 1.19
N ASP A 498 -35.59 16.45 2.06
CA ASP A 498 -35.55 17.75 2.72
C ASP A 498 -35.29 18.92 1.74
N TYR A 499 -34.53 18.73 0.65
CA TYR A 499 -34.30 19.79 -0.35
C TYR A 499 -35.60 20.18 -1.08
N THR A 500 -36.47 19.20 -1.34
CA THR A 500 -37.78 19.38 -1.93
C THR A 500 -38.67 20.12 -0.96
N GLU A 501 -38.67 19.75 0.34
CA GLU A 501 -39.44 20.47 1.35
C GLU A 501 -39.00 21.93 1.49
N VAL A 502 -37.69 22.20 1.42
CA VAL A 502 -37.14 23.57 1.46
C VAL A 502 -37.58 24.39 0.25
N LEU A 503 -37.45 23.85 -0.97
CA LEU A 503 -37.87 24.56 -2.18
C LEU A 503 -39.38 24.78 -2.24
N GLU A 504 -40.20 23.81 -1.82
CA GLU A 504 -41.65 24.01 -1.74
C GLU A 504 -42.03 25.09 -0.73
N GLY A 505 -41.36 25.15 0.42
CA GLY A 505 -41.54 26.22 1.41
C GLY A 505 -41.15 27.59 0.87
N MET A 506 -40.04 27.69 0.13
CA MET A 506 -39.66 28.92 -0.55
C MET A 506 -40.67 29.34 -1.63
N LEU A 507 -41.21 28.39 -2.41
CA LEU A 507 -42.24 28.70 -3.42
C LEU A 507 -43.54 29.23 -2.79
N ALA A 508 -43.92 28.73 -1.62
CA ALA A 508 -45.09 29.22 -0.90
C ALA A 508 -44.99 30.72 -0.54
N LEU A 509 -43.79 31.21 -0.24
CA LEU A 509 -43.53 32.64 -0.02
C LEU A 509 -43.64 33.47 -1.31
N ALA A 510 -43.36 32.84 -2.45
CA ALA A 510 -43.19 33.53 -3.73
C ALA A 510 -44.52 33.89 -4.40
N GLY A 511 -45.66 33.30 -3.99
CA GLY A 511 -47.00 33.61 -4.50
C GLY A 511 -47.06 33.74 -6.03
N ASP A 512 -47.68 34.81 -6.53
CA ASP A 512 -47.82 35.12 -7.97
C ASP A 512 -46.53 35.65 -8.64
N SER A 513 -45.34 35.19 -8.20
CA SER A 513 -44.05 35.61 -8.78
C SER A 513 -43.74 34.89 -10.11
N PRO A 514 -42.68 35.30 -10.84
CA PRO A 514 -42.20 34.59 -12.03
C PRO A 514 -41.75 33.13 -11.80
N LEU A 515 -41.81 32.63 -10.57
CA LEU A 515 -41.55 31.24 -10.20
C LEU A 515 -42.82 30.37 -10.23
N GLU A 516 -43.99 30.91 -10.59
CA GLU A 516 -45.24 30.14 -10.74
C GLU A 516 -45.12 28.95 -11.72
N ASP A 517 -44.19 29.05 -12.68
CA ASP A 517 -43.90 28.02 -13.68
C ASP A 517 -42.97 26.90 -13.16
N VAL A 518 -42.52 26.95 -11.90
CA VAL A 518 -41.68 25.91 -11.30
C VAL A 518 -42.54 24.68 -11.00
N THR A 519 -42.15 23.55 -11.58
CA THR A 519 -42.84 22.26 -11.42
C THR A 519 -41.82 21.12 -11.37
N GLU A 520 -42.27 19.91 -11.04
CA GLU A 520 -41.43 18.68 -11.06
C GLU A 520 -40.14 18.79 -10.21
N ILE A 521 -40.23 19.36 -9.01
CA ILE A 521 -39.12 19.33 -8.04
C ILE A 521 -38.88 17.87 -7.63
N SER A 522 -37.64 17.43 -7.69
CA SER A 522 -37.24 16.07 -7.33
C SER A 522 -35.77 16.01 -6.93
N GLU A 523 -35.44 14.97 -6.16
CA GLU A 523 -34.09 14.66 -5.69
C GLU A 523 -33.61 13.32 -6.26
N ASP A 524 -32.33 13.27 -6.57
CA ASP A 524 -31.64 12.08 -7.05
C ASP A 524 -30.46 11.77 -6.12
N THR A 525 -30.58 10.65 -5.40
CA THR A 525 -29.64 10.22 -4.36
C THR A 525 -28.67 9.13 -4.84
N GLU A 526 -28.58 8.87 -6.15
CA GLU A 526 -27.70 7.82 -6.71
C GLU A 526 -26.22 8.00 -6.35
N ASN A 527 -25.77 9.23 -6.09
CA ASN A 527 -24.39 9.57 -5.76
C ASN A 527 -24.10 9.64 -4.25
N MET A 528 -25.04 9.19 -3.40
CA MET A 528 -24.90 9.25 -1.94
C MET A 528 -24.20 7.99 -1.37
N ASP A 529 -23.20 8.20 -0.52
CA ASP A 529 -22.62 7.16 0.35
C ASP A 529 -23.26 7.26 1.75
N TRP A 530 -24.32 6.47 1.95
CA TRP A 530 -25.08 6.40 3.20
C TRP A 530 -24.28 5.91 4.40
N GLU A 531 -23.23 5.10 4.22
CA GLU A 531 -22.41 4.62 5.34
C GLU A 531 -21.40 5.68 5.79
N ALA A 532 -20.86 6.45 4.85
CA ALA A 532 -19.92 7.51 5.14
C ALA A 532 -20.58 8.85 5.51
N GLY A 533 -21.86 9.03 5.18
CA GLY A 533 -22.55 10.32 5.30
C GLY A 533 -21.92 11.37 4.38
N SER A 534 -21.61 11.00 3.13
CA SER A 534 -20.95 11.90 2.18
C SER A 534 -21.37 11.61 0.74
N GLY A 535 -21.14 12.54 -0.17
CA GLY A 535 -21.53 12.39 -1.58
C GLY A 535 -22.23 13.64 -2.06
N SER A 536 -23.16 13.48 -3.01
CA SER A 536 -24.01 14.57 -3.49
C SER A 536 -25.43 14.11 -3.77
N ILE A 537 -26.38 15.03 -3.64
CA ILE A 537 -27.77 14.87 -4.05
C ILE A 537 -28.05 15.84 -5.20
N THR A 538 -28.51 15.33 -6.34
CA THR A 538 -28.85 16.19 -7.47
C THR A 538 -30.32 16.63 -7.35
N VAL A 539 -30.53 17.91 -7.08
CA VAL A 539 -31.86 18.55 -7.05
C VAL A 539 -32.23 18.98 -8.47
N LYS A 540 -33.43 18.61 -8.94
CA LYS A 540 -33.92 18.88 -10.29
C LYS A 540 -35.29 19.55 -10.23
N LEU A 541 -35.53 20.50 -11.12
CA LEU A 541 -36.86 21.11 -11.34
C LEU A 541 -37.06 21.49 -12.80
N LEU A 542 -38.31 21.76 -13.16
CA LEU A 542 -38.71 22.32 -14.45
C LEU A 542 -39.15 23.76 -14.25
N TRP A 543 -38.52 24.71 -14.96
CA TRP A 543 -38.94 26.12 -14.96
C TRP A 543 -39.11 26.61 -16.40
N LYS A 544 -40.30 27.11 -16.75
CA LYS A 544 -40.65 27.56 -18.11
C LYS A 544 -40.35 26.51 -19.19
N GLY A 545 -40.55 25.23 -18.85
CA GLY A 545 -40.28 24.08 -19.72
C GLY A 545 -38.79 23.72 -19.89
N ARG A 546 -37.88 24.38 -19.16
CA ARG A 546 -36.45 24.06 -19.11
C ARG A 546 -36.14 23.28 -17.83
N SER A 547 -35.48 22.13 -17.98
CA SER A 547 -34.95 21.38 -16.84
C SER A 547 -33.71 22.09 -16.29
N CYS A 548 -33.72 22.33 -14.99
CA CYS A 548 -32.62 22.89 -14.20
C CYS A 548 -32.18 21.86 -13.17
N SER A 549 -30.89 21.79 -12.87
CA SER A 549 -30.33 20.83 -11.91
C SER A 549 -29.13 21.40 -11.18
N TRP A 550 -29.00 21.09 -9.90
CA TRP A 550 -27.88 21.46 -9.03
C TRP A 550 -27.44 20.24 -8.22
N ASP A 551 -26.13 20.09 -8.05
CA ASP A 551 -25.55 19.03 -7.21
C ASP A 551 -25.25 19.63 -5.84
N MET A 552 -25.92 19.13 -4.81
CA MET A 552 -25.77 19.57 -3.42
C MET A 552 -24.82 18.66 -2.68
N ASP A 553 -23.82 19.21 -2.01
CA ASP A 553 -22.83 18.46 -1.25
C ASP A 553 -23.46 17.95 0.07
N VAL A 554 -23.27 16.66 0.36
CA VAL A 554 -23.83 16.04 1.57
C VAL A 554 -22.77 15.89 2.64
N GLU A 555 -23.04 16.42 3.84
CA GLU A 555 -22.29 16.15 5.07
C GLU A 555 -23.23 15.55 6.13
N TYR A 556 -23.22 14.22 6.25
CA TYR A 556 -24.14 13.43 7.07
C TYR A 556 -25.62 13.72 6.76
N ASP A 557 -26.30 14.37 7.69
CA ASP A 557 -27.69 14.79 7.68
C ASP A 557 -27.85 16.30 7.47
N TRP A 558 -26.78 17.03 7.12
CA TRP A 558 -26.84 18.47 6.90
C TRP A 558 -27.26 18.82 5.47
N ILE A 559 -28.22 19.73 5.35
CA ILE A 559 -28.67 20.34 4.10
C ILE A 559 -27.60 21.34 3.62
N ASP A 560 -27.21 21.23 2.35
CA ASP A 560 -26.29 22.18 1.70
C ASP A 560 -26.91 23.59 1.67
N PRO A 561 -26.28 24.61 2.29
CA PRO A 561 -26.78 25.98 2.29
C PRO A 561 -26.99 26.59 0.90
N ASP A 562 -26.32 26.08 -0.14
CA ASP A 562 -26.48 26.55 -1.50
C ASP A 562 -27.93 26.37 -2.01
N ILE A 563 -28.74 25.48 -1.42
CA ILE A 563 -30.16 25.35 -1.76
C ILE A 563 -30.92 26.68 -1.69
N LEU A 564 -30.54 27.57 -0.77
CA LEU A 564 -31.19 28.85 -0.54
C LEU A 564 -31.04 29.84 -1.72
N GLY A 565 -29.99 29.69 -2.54
CA GLY A 565 -29.75 30.59 -3.68
C GLY A 565 -30.38 30.12 -4.99
N VAL A 566 -30.93 28.89 -5.05
CA VAL A 566 -31.44 28.26 -6.28
C VAL A 566 -32.47 29.15 -6.98
N PHE A 567 -33.47 29.64 -6.25
CA PHE A 567 -34.49 30.51 -6.84
C PHE A 567 -34.03 31.94 -7.11
N ASN A 568 -33.10 32.47 -6.31
CA ASN A 568 -32.50 33.78 -6.62
C ASN A 568 -31.76 33.75 -7.96
N GLY A 569 -31.03 32.66 -8.27
CA GLY A 569 -30.40 32.47 -9.58
C GLY A 569 -31.37 32.37 -10.76
N LEU A 570 -32.61 31.90 -10.54
CA LEU A 570 -33.68 31.96 -11.54
C LEU A 570 -34.26 33.37 -11.66
N LEU A 571 -34.48 34.05 -10.54
CA LEU A 571 -35.04 35.42 -10.50
C LEU A 571 -34.09 36.45 -11.10
N GLU A 572 -32.77 36.25 -11.05
CA GLU A 572 -31.77 37.07 -11.77
C GLU A 572 -32.00 37.13 -13.28
N GLN A 573 -32.67 36.12 -13.85
CA GLN A 573 -33.02 36.07 -15.27
C GLN A 573 -34.35 36.77 -15.57
N THR A 574 -34.94 37.45 -14.59
CA THR A 574 -36.22 38.15 -14.68
C THR A 574 -36.10 39.59 -14.19
N ASP A 575 -37.09 40.42 -14.51
CA ASP A 575 -37.19 41.80 -14.02
C ASP A 575 -37.85 41.90 -12.63
N ALA A 576 -37.97 40.79 -11.88
CA ALA A 576 -38.54 40.79 -10.54
C ALA A 576 -37.71 41.67 -9.60
N ALA A 577 -38.39 42.47 -8.77
CA ALA A 577 -37.74 43.32 -7.76
C ALA A 577 -37.48 42.57 -6.45
N GLU A 578 -38.29 41.54 -6.19
CA GLU A 578 -38.23 40.69 -5.00
C GLU A 578 -37.13 39.63 -5.11
N ARG A 579 -36.52 39.29 -3.98
CA ARG A 579 -35.55 38.22 -3.81
C ARG A 579 -35.85 37.43 -2.55
N PHE A 580 -35.30 36.22 -2.48
CA PHE A 580 -35.21 35.47 -1.25
C PHE A 580 -34.11 36.05 -0.39
N TYR A 581 -34.48 36.47 0.82
CA TYR A 581 -33.59 36.95 1.86
C TYR A 581 -33.58 35.96 3.02
N VAL A 582 -32.41 35.76 3.64
CA VAL A 582 -32.21 34.76 4.70
C VAL A 582 -31.53 35.38 5.90
N ILE A 583 -31.97 34.98 7.09
CA ILE A 583 -31.25 35.19 8.36
C ILE A 583 -31.18 33.86 9.11
N GLY A 584 -30.18 33.70 9.98
CA GLY A 584 -30.16 32.57 10.92
C GLY A 584 -31.20 32.75 12.04
N ASP A 585 -31.63 31.65 12.66
CA ASP A 585 -32.53 31.67 13.80
C ASP A 585 -31.83 31.81 15.17
N ASN A 586 -30.51 32.02 15.16
CA ASN A 586 -29.57 31.95 16.30
C ASN A 586 -29.30 30.53 16.83
N GLY A 587 -29.66 29.50 16.05
CA GLY A 587 -29.33 28.10 16.28
C GLY A 587 -28.78 27.44 15.01
N GLN A 588 -29.41 26.34 14.59
CA GLN A 588 -29.03 25.56 13.40
C GLN A 588 -30.02 25.76 12.23
N GLY A 589 -30.99 26.67 12.34
CA GLY A 589 -32.02 26.89 11.33
C GLY A 589 -31.88 28.19 10.54
N ALA A 590 -32.68 28.29 9.48
CA ALA A 590 -32.76 29.45 8.61
C ALA A 590 -34.19 30.01 8.55
N LEU A 591 -34.29 31.35 8.54
CA LEU A 591 -35.53 32.10 8.31
C LEU A 591 -35.44 32.75 6.93
N VAL A 592 -36.39 32.41 6.05
CA VAL A 592 -36.42 32.84 4.65
C VAL A 592 -37.60 33.76 4.39
N PHE A 593 -37.36 34.83 3.64
CA PHE A 593 -38.35 35.84 3.25
C PHE A 593 -38.32 36.08 1.75
N TYR A 594 -39.47 36.29 1.10
CA TYR A 594 -39.53 36.75 -0.29
C TYR A 594 -40.02 38.20 -0.35
N ARG A 595 -39.11 39.16 -0.50
CA ARG A 595 -39.36 40.61 -0.33
C ARG A 595 -38.47 41.47 -1.23
N THR A 596 -38.73 42.77 -1.33
CA THR A 596 -37.88 43.71 -2.07
C THR A 596 -36.67 44.16 -1.26
N ALA A 597 -35.64 44.70 -1.94
CA ALA A 597 -34.46 45.24 -1.28
C ALA A 597 -34.78 46.40 -0.32
N GLU A 598 -35.78 47.23 -0.63
CA GLU A 598 -36.24 48.31 0.26
C GLU A 598 -36.82 47.75 1.56
N TRP A 599 -37.57 46.64 1.48
CA TRP A 599 -38.08 45.97 2.66
C TRP A 599 -36.95 45.38 3.50
N ALA A 600 -35.95 44.72 2.88
CA ALA A 600 -34.81 44.15 3.61
C ALA A 600 -34.04 45.23 4.39
N GLN A 601 -33.82 46.41 3.79
CA GLN A 601 -33.21 47.56 4.47
C GLN A 601 -34.08 48.11 5.60
N ALA A 602 -35.41 48.16 5.41
CA ALA A 602 -36.34 48.59 6.45
C ALA A 602 -36.37 47.59 7.62
N PHE A 603 -36.31 46.31 7.32
CA PHE A 603 -36.26 45.21 8.29
C PHE A 603 -34.96 45.27 9.11
N GLU A 604 -33.79 45.38 8.47
CA GLU A 604 -32.50 45.54 9.15
C GLU A 604 -32.51 46.76 10.07
N LYS A 605 -33.02 47.89 9.58
CA LYS A 605 -33.09 49.12 10.39
C LYS A 605 -34.02 48.99 11.61
N ALA A 606 -35.10 48.22 11.48
CA ALA A 606 -36.09 48.07 12.55
C ALA A 606 -35.71 47.00 13.58
N THR A 607 -35.00 45.95 13.15
CA THR A 607 -34.73 44.76 13.97
C THR A 607 -33.25 44.58 14.33
N GLY A 608 -32.32 45.19 13.59
CA GLY A 608 -30.89 44.94 13.70
C GLY A 608 -30.42 43.64 13.05
N LEU A 609 -31.33 42.81 12.52
CA LEU A 609 -31.03 41.56 11.85
C LEU A 609 -30.77 41.82 10.36
N MET A 610 -29.64 41.36 9.84
CA MET A 610 -29.19 41.63 8.47
C MET A 610 -29.62 40.50 7.52
N PRO A 611 -30.65 40.68 6.66
CA PRO A 611 -31.09 39.67 5.72
C PRO A 611 -30.16 39.63 4.50
N GLU A 612 -29.63 38.46 4.19
CA GLU A 612 -28.75 38.26 3.04
C GLU A 612 -29.49 37.61 1.87
N ALA A 613 -29.16 37.99 0.63
CA ALA A 613 -29.73 37.37 -0.56
C ALA A 613 -28.71 36.37 -1.15
N PRO A 614 -28.85 35.05 -0.87
CA PRO A 614 -27.90 34.04 -1.33
C PRO A 614 -28.00 33.83 -2.85
N VAL A 615 -26.89 33.41 -3.46
CA VAL A 615 -26.76 33.10 -4.89
C VAL A 615 -25.93 31.82 -5.03
N VAL A 616 -26.31 30.95 -5.98
CA VAL A 616 -25.62 29.68 -6.31
C VAL A 616 -24.73 29.81 -7.52
#